data_AF-A0A150WFH9-F1
#
_entry.id   AF-A0A150WFH9-F1
#
_cell.length_a   1.000
_cell.length_b   1.000
_cell.length_c   1.000
_cell.angle_alpha   90.00
_cell.angle_beta   90.00
_cell.angle_gamma   90.00
#
_symmetry.space_group_name_H-M   'P 1'
#
loop_
_entity.id
_entity.type
_entity.pdbx_description
1 polymer ?
#
loop_
_entity_poly.entity_id
_entity_poly.type
_entity_poly.pdbx_seq_one_letter_code
_entity_poly.pdbx_strand_id
1 'polypeptide(L)'
;MKPVILSLLVLISASFAQAAADSVAVFHRPEKVVVLINEQYQGRLQGFMDHFDVQNDLDVEAIDGSVLVRCGRKVDAASCTLTFYPSKQVRVGNKTLDAAIPLIEMNLPEVENFEMSFESSREDKMSLKIQDGILKVQASKRVL
;
A
#
# COMPACT_ATOMS: atom_id res chain seq x y z
N MET A 1 -26.58 41.99 -39.84
CA MET A 1 -27.25 41.72 -38.54
C MET A 1 -26.78 40.36 -38.04
N LYS A 2 -26.16 40.33 -36.86
CA LYS A 2 -25.72 39.13 -36.12
C LYS A 2 -26.94 38.42 -35.48
N PRO A 3 -26.87 37.11 -35.32
CA PRO A 3 -26.75 36.55 -33.96
C PRO A 3 -25.61 35.50 -33.96
N VAL A 4 -24.49 35.68 -33.26
CA VAL A 4 -24.33 35.52 -31.79
C VAL A 4 -25.36 34.57 -31.20
N ILE A 5 -25.33 33.30 -31.64
CA ILE A 5 -25.66 32.16 -30.77
C ILE A 5 -24.31 31.65 -30.28
N LEU A 6 -23.77 32.46 -29.38
CA LEU A 6 -22.57 32.24 -28.59
C LEU A 6 -23.04 31.53 -27.31
N SER A 7 -22.44 30.37 -27.06
CA SER A 7 -22.12 29.89 -25.71
C SER A 7 -23.27 29.61 -24.76
N LEU A 8 -23.89 28.42 -24.86
CA LEU A 8 -24.48 27.78 -23.67
C LEU A 8 -24.55 26.24 -23.81
N LEU A 9 -23.45 25.64 -24.26
CA LEU A 9 -23.21 24.19 -24.17
C LEU A 9 -21.87 23.91 -23.47
N VAL A 10 -21.58 24.74 -22.46
CA VAL A 10 -20.49 24.59 -21.50
C VAL A 10 -21.16 24.50 -20.14
N LEU A 11 -21.64 23.32 -19.76
CA LEU A 11 -22.27 22.93 -18.48
C LEU A 11 -22.97 21.61 -18.85
N ILE A 12 -22.43 20.42 -18.67
CA ILE A 12 -22.06 19.77 -17.42
C ILE A 12 -21.24 18.53 -17.83
N SER A 13 -19.95 18.66 -18.08
CA SER A 13 -19.04 17.54 -17.82
C SER A 13 -18.78 17.59 -16.32
N ALA A 14 -19.78 17.18 -15.54
CA ALA A 14 -19.58 16.77 -14.17
C ALA A 14 -18.57 15.63 -14.24
N SER A 15 -17.30 15.97 -14.05
CA SER A 15 -16.30 15.01 -13.65
C SER A 15 -16.86 14.37 -12.39
N PHE A 16 -17.45 13.18 -12.55
CA PHE A 16 -17.73 12.32 -11.41
C PHE A 16 -16.37 12.16 -10.75
N ALA A 17 -16.14 12.88 -9.64
CA ALA A 17 -15.00 12.69 -8.80
C ALA A 17 -15.17 11.30 -8.21
N GLN A 18 -14.71 10.30 -8.95
CA GLN A 18 -14.74 8.92 -8.54
C GLN A 18 -13.75 8.84 -7.38
N ALA A 19 -14.28 8.70 -6.17
CA ALA A 19 -13.45 8.48 -5.00
C ALA A 19 -12.55 7.28 -5.28
N ALA A 20 -11.26 7.39 -4.95
CA ALA A 20 -10.33 6.29 -5.11
C ALA A 20 -10.89 5.07 -4.35
N ALA A 21 -10.96 3.93 -5.04
CA ALA A 21 -11.43 2.66 -4.45
C ALA A 21 -10.42 2.09 -3.44
N ASP A 22 -9.23 2.68 -3.38
CA ASP A 22 -8.13 2.32 -2.52
C ASP A 22 -7.61 3.53 -1.74
N SER A 23 -6.90 3.25 -0.66
CA SER A 23 -6.26 4.27 0.17
C SER A 23 -4.99 3.73 0.79
N VAL A 24 -4.00 4.61 0.94
CA VAL A 24 -2.78 4.37 1.71
C VAL A 24 -2.55 5.54 2.67
N ALA A 25 -2.10 5.24 3.87
CA ALA A 25 -1.70 6.25 4.84
C ALA A 25 -0.40 5.83 5.52
N VAL A 26 0.58 6.73 5.55
CA VAL A 26 1.89 6.50 6.17
C VAL A 26 2.04 7.37 7.40
N PHE A 27 2.28 6.74 8.55
CA PHE A 27 2.43 7.40 9.85
C PHE A 27 3.84 7.21 10.38
N HIS A 28 4.57 8.31 10.54
CA HIS A 28 5.87 8.31 11.20
C HIS A 28 5.70 8.64 12.69
N ARG A 29 6.25 7.78 13.53
CA ARG A 29 6.42 7.98 14.97
C ARG A 29 7.93 7.94 15.30
N PRO A 30 8.36 8.47 16.46
CA PRO A 30 9.76 8.41 16.88
C PRO A 30 10.35 6.99 16.83
N GLU A 31 9.54 5.99 17.17
CA GLU A 31 9.95 4.61 17.36
C GLU A 31 9.61 3.67 16.19
N LYS A 32 8.71 4.09 15.28
CA LYS A 32 8.18 3.22 14.23
C LYS A 32 7.56 3.96 13.06
N VAL A 33 7.37 3.24 11.96
CA VAL A 33 6.53 3.65 10.83
C VAL A 33 5.37 2.68 10.70
N VAL A 34 4.15 3.19 10.51
CA VAL A 34 2.96 2.38 10.26
C VAL A 34 2.40 2.76 8.89
N VAL A 35 2.14 1.76 8.06
CA VAL A 35 1.50 1.90 6.77
C VAL A 35 0.15 1.20 6.83
N LEU A 36 -0.93 1.94 6.58
CA LEU A 36 -2.28 1.40 6.46
C LEU A 36 -2.70 1.44 5.01
N ILE A 37 -3.20 0.31 4.50
CA ILE A 37 -3.71 0.19 3.13
C ILE A 37 -5.11 -0.41 3.21
N ASN A 38 -6.05 0.19 2.50
CA ASN A 38 -7.37 -0.39 2.30
C ASN A 38 -7.68 -0.39 0.81
N GLU A 39 -8.24 -1.47 0.32
CA GLU A 39 -8.64 -1.64 -1.07
C GLU A 39 -10.06 -2.23 -1.11
N GLN A 40 -10.96 -1.57 -1.82
CA GLN A 40 -12.28 -2.09 -2.14
C GLN A 40 -12.20 -2.97 -3.39
N TYR A 41 -13.11 -3.93 -3.48
CA TYR A 41 -13.20 -4.96 -4.50
C TYR A 41 -12.00 -5.94 -4.51
N GLN A 42 -12.04 -6.91 -5.42
CA GLN A 42 -10.90 -7.79 -5.66
C GLN A 42 -9.78 -6.98 -6.31
N GLY A 43 -8.61 -6.96 -5.68
CA GLY A 43 -7.51 -6.10 -6.07
C GLY A 43 -6.13 -6.61 -5.65
N ARG A 44 -5.16 -5.70 -5.65
CA ARG A 44 -3.74 -5.98 -5.37
C ARG A 44 -3.53 -6.62 -4.00
N LEU A 45 -4.24 -6.19 -2.95
CA LEU A 45 -4.08 -6.77 -1.61
C LEU A 45 -4.57 -8.21 -1.54
N GLN A 46 -5.69 -8.53 -2.20
CA GLN A 46 -6.14 -9.92 -2.28
C GLN A 46 -5.13 -10.76 -3.06
N GLY A 47 -4.62 -10.25 -4.19
CA GLY A 47 -3.57 -10.92 -4.98
C GLY A 47 -2.27 -11.13 -4.21
N PHE A 48 -1.89 -10.18 -3.34
CA PHE A 48 -0.76 -10.33 -2.42
C PHE A 48 -0.99 -11.48 -1.44
N MET A 49 -2.18 -11.57 -0.84
CA MET A 49 -2.52 -12.67 0.08
C MET A 49 -2.65 -14.01 -0.65
N ASP A 50 -3.06 -14.01 -1.92
CA ASP A 50 -3.15 -15.22 -2.77
C ASP A 50 -1.77 -15.82 -3.07
N HIS A 51 -0.73 -14.99 -3.19
CA HIS A 51 0.64 -15.50 -3.38
C HIS A 51 1.11 -16.37 -2.22
N PHE A 52 0.56 -16.17 -1.02
CA PHE A 52 0.86 -16.96 0.18
C PHE A 52 -0.23 -17.98 0.53
N ASP A 53 -1.20 -18.22 -0.36
CA ASP A 53 -2.35 -19.11 -0.15
C ASP A 53 -3.18 -18.79 1.12
N VAL A 54 -3.28 -17.50 1.47
CA VAL A 54 -3.92 -17.05 2.72
C VAL A 54 -5.39 -16.71 2.52
N GLN A 55 -6.32 -17.58 2.90
CA GLN A 55 -7.74 -17.38 2.59
C GLN A 55 -8.44 -16.21 3.31
N ASN A 56 -8.07 -15.86 4.55
CA ASN A 56 -8.77 -14.82 5.32
C ASN A 56 -7.84 -13.76 5.91
N ASP A 57 -6.84 -14.18 6.68
CA ASP A 57 -5.98 -13.30 7.46
C ASP A 57 -4.52 -13.71 7.33
N LEU A 58 -3.65 -12.75 7.03
CA LEU A 58 -2.20 -12.90 7.06
C LEU A 58 -1.69 -12.14 8.27
N ASP A 59 -1.14 -12.84 9.27
CA ASP A 59 -0.47 -12.22 10.42
C ASP A 59 0.93 -12.82 10.53
N VAL A 60 1.93 -12.02 10.15
CA VAL A 60 3.33 -12.44 10.13
C VAL A 60 4.23 -11.36 10.73
N GLU A 61 5.27 -11.82 11.40
CA GLU A 61 6.26 -10.99 12.06
C GLU A 61 7.65 -11.50 11.67
N ALA A 62 8.55 -10.57 11.35
CA ALA A 62 9.95 -10.90 11.12
C ALA A 62 10.57 -11.47 12.42
N ILE A 63 11.46 -12.45 12.34
CA ILE A 63 12.11 -13.10 13.48
C ILE A 63 12.81 -12.07 14.39
N ASP A 64 13.34 -10.99 13.83
CA ASP A 64 13.99 -9.90 14.56
C ASP A 64 13.00 -8.86 15.15
N GLY A 65 11.69 -9.06 14.97
CA GLY A 65 10.62 -8.17 15.43
C GLY A 65 10.54 -6.84 14.68
N SER A 66 11.31 -6.65 13.61
CA SER A 66 11.41 -5.34 12.95
C SER A 66 10.24 -5.04 12.00
N VAL A 67 9.51 -6.06 11.55
CA VAL A 67 8.38 -5.90 10.63
C VAL A 67 7.22 -6.77 11.06
N LEU A 68 6.03 -6.19 11.13
CA LEU A 68 4.77 -6.89 11.36
C LEU A 68 3.83 -6.58 10.20
N VAL A 69 3.27 -7.61 9.57
CA VAL A 69 2.30 -7.49 8.48
C VAL A 69 1.01 -8.18 8.90
N ARG A 70 -0.05 -7.39 9.01
CA ARG A 70 -1.40 -7.86 9.34
C ARG A 70 -2.35 -7.49 8.24
N CYS A 71 -2.81 -8.46 7.48
CA CYS A 71 -3.81 -8.28 6.44
C CYS A 71 -5.05 -9.11 6.73
N GLY A 72 -6.20 -8.56 6.37
CA GLY A 72 -7.47 -9.26 6.40
C GLY A 72 -8.23 -9.00 5.11
N ARG A 73 -8.89 -10.03 4.57
CA ARG A 73 -9.74 -9.94 3.39
C ARG A 73 -11.19 -10.32 3.67
N LYS A 74 -12.08 -9.72 2.89
CA LYS A 74 -13.50 -10.06 2.74
C LYS A 74 -13.79 -10.25 1.25
N VAL A 75 -15.00 -10.67 0.93
CA VAL A 75 -15.44 -10.91 -0.46
C VAL A 75 -15.14 -9.72 -1.39
N ASP A 76 -15.36 -8.50 -0.90
CA ASP A 76 -15.33 -7.26 -1.66
C ASP A 76 -14.37 -6.21 -1.08
N ALA A 77 -13.44 -6.59 -0.20
CA ALA A 77 -12.47 -5.65 0.36
C ALA A 77 -11.26 -6.38 0.93
N ALA A 78 -10.12 -5.70 0.98
CA ALA A 78 -8.96 -6.13 1.74
C ALA A 78 -8.29 -4.94 2.43
N SER A 79 -7.64 -5.22 3.55
CA SER A 79 -6.91 -4.22 4.32
C SER A 79 -5.62 -4.81 4.86
N CYS A 80 -4.57 -3.99 4.92
CA CYS A 80 -3.30 -4.36 5.51
C CYS A 80 -2.77 -3.25 6.42
N THR A 81 -2.24 -3.64 7.57
CA THR A 81 -1.43 -2.82 8.46
C THR A 81 -0.02 -3.37 8.48
N LEU A 82 0.94 -2.59 8.01
CA LEU A 82 2.37 -2.92 8.09
C LEU A 82 3.02 -2.00 9.11
N THR A 83 3.69 -2.59 10.11
CA THR A 83 4.42 -1.86 11.14
C THR A 83 5.91 -2.15 11.03
N PHE A 84 6.71 -1.10 11.05
CA PHE A 84 8.16 -1.16 10.86
C PHE A 84 8.88 -0.49 12.02
N TYR A 85 9.80 -1.21 12.64
CA TYR A 85 10.73 -0.71 13.65
C TYR A 85 12.14 -0.60 13.05
N PRO A 86 12.89 0.49 13.33
CA PRO A 86 14.26 0.64 12.81
C PRO A 86 15.15 -0.56 13.16
N SER A 87 15.80 -1.14 12.15
CA SER A 87 16.66 -2.32 12.30
C SER A 87 17.74 -2.35 11.21
N LYS A 88 18.49 -3.45 11.09
CA LYS A 88 19.41 -3.67 9.95
C LYS A 88 18.67 -3.82 8.62
N GLN A 89 17.43 -4.30 8.66
CA GLN A 89 16.58 -4.58 7.51
C GLN A 89 15.62 -3.43 7.19
N VAL A 90 15.44 -2.49 8.13
CA VAL A 90 14.48 -1.39 8.07
C VAL A 90 15.20 -0.05 8.27
N ARG A 91 15.25 0.76 7.22
CA ARG A 91 15.82 2.11 7.25
C ARG A 91 14.69 3.14 7.25
N VAL A 92 14.63 3.94 8.31
CA VAL A 92 13.68 5.05 8.41
C VAL A 92 14.44 6.35 8.17
N GLY A 93 14.05 7.09 7.13
CA GLY A 93 14.57 8.41 6.81
C GLY A 93 13.60 9.52 7.19
N ASN A 94 13.88 10.73 6.70
CA ASN A 94 12.96 11.85 6.86
C ASN A 94 11.69 11.62 6.02
N LYS A 95 10.61 11.16 6.67
CA LYS A 95 9.32 10.83 6.03
C LYS A 95 9.40 9.75 4.96
N THR A 96 10.46 8.94 4.98
CA THR A 96 10.65 7.79 4.09
C THR A 96 10.95 6.54 4.89
N LEU A 97 10.63 5.40 4.31
CA LEU A 97 10.88 4.07 4.82
C LEU A 97 11.39 3.23 3.65
N ASP A 98 12.49 2.52 3.87
CA ASP A 98 12.99 1.47 2.98
C ASP A 98 13.22 0.21 3.83
N ALA A 99 12.60 -0.90 3.45
CA ALA A 99 12.75 -2.18 4.12
C ALA A 99 13.03 -3.29 3.11
N ALA A 100 13.91 -4.21 3.46
CA ALA A 100 14.23 -5.39 2.66
C ALA A 100 14.41 -6.60 3.58
N ILE A 101 13.45 -7.52 3.55
CA ILE A 101 13.33 -8.63 4.49
C ILE A 101 13.25 -9.93 3.69
N PRO A 102 14.16 -10.90 3.91
CA PRO A 102 14.01 -12.24 3.34
C PRO A 102 12.69 -12.87 3.81
N LEU A 103 11.95 -13.53 2.92
CA LEU A 103 10.68 -14.18 3.27
C LEU A 103 10.86 -15.25 4.35
N ILE A 104 12.01 -15.94 4.35
CA ILE A 104 12.38 -16.92 5.40
C ILE A 104 12.48 -16.27 6.79
N GLU A 105 12.92 -15.02 6.87
CA GLU A 105 12.98 -14.27 8.13
C GLU A 105 11.59 -13.85 8.62
N MET A 106 10.54 -13.98 7.80
CA MET A 106 9.14 -13.76 8.17
C MET A 106 8.34 -15.07 8.29
N ASN A 107 9.04 -16.22 8.22
CA ASN A 107 8.44 -17.55 8.18
C ASN A 107 7.42 -17.72 7.03
N LEU A 108 7.65 -17.02 5.91
CA LEU A 108 6.87 -17.11 4.69
C LEU A 108 7.58 -18.02 3.67
N PRO A 109 6.83 -18.82 2.89
CA PRO A 109 7.42 -19.60 1.81
C PRO A 109 8.01 -18.68 0.73
N GLU A 110 8.97 -19.20 -0.03
CA GLU A 110 9.36 -18.55 -1.29
C GLU A 110 8.19 -18.62 -2.27
N VAL A 111 7.90 -17.49 -2.92
CA VAL A 111 6.80 -17.33 -3.87
C VAL A 111 7.30 -16.65 -5.15
N GLU A 112 6.50 -16.68 -6.19
CA GLU A 112 6.79 -15.98 -7.44
C GLU A 112 6.93 -14.47 -7.23
N ASN A 113 7.57 -13.80 -8.19
CA ASN A 113 7.75 -12.36 -8.15
C ASN A 113 6.40 -11.65 -8.13
N PHE A 114 6.25 -10.69 -7.22
CA PHE A 114 5.02 -9.92 -7.05
C PHE A 114 5.36 -8.45 -6.87
N GLU A 115 4.50 -7.56 -7.37
CA GLU A 115 4.67 -6.12 -7.20
C GLU A 115 3.31 -5.43 -7.06
N MET A 116 3.24 -4.49 -6.12
CA MET A 116 2.09 -3.61 -5.97
C MET A 116 2.52 -2.23 -5.49
N SER A 117 1.70 -1.22 -5.81
CA SER A 117 1.90 0.15 -5.35
C SER A 117 0.57 0.84 -5.09
N PHE A 118 0.61 1.80 -4.17
CA PHE A 118 -0.51 2.63 -3.75
C PHE A 118 -0.06 4.08 -3.59
N GLU A 119 -0.93 5.00 -3.95
CA GLU A 119 -0.75 6.44 -3.75
C GLU A 119 -2.07 7.06 -3.32
N SER A 120 -2.04 7.85 -2.26
CA SER A 120 -3.22 8.58 -1.78
C SER A 120 -3.34 9.94 -2.44
N SER A 121 -4.53 10.55 -2.34
CA SER A 121 -4.75 11.95 -2.74
C SER A 121 -3.93 12.97 -1.91
N ARG A 122 -3.35 12.53 -0.79
CA ARG A 122 -2.41 13.32 0.03
C ARG A 122 -0.95 13.07 -0.33
N GLU A 123 -0.69 12.33 -1.40
CA GLU A 123 0.65 11.95 -1.90
C GLU A 123 1.46 11.10 -0.90
N ASP A 124 0.81 10.45 0.07
CA ASP A 124 1.42 9.31 0.76
C ASP A 124 1.53 8.15 -0.25
N LYS A 125 2.70 7.49 -0.30
CA LYS A 125 2.99 6.41 -1.25
C LYS A 125 3.48 5.16 -0.54
N MET A 126 3.17 4.00 -1.12
CA MET A 126 3.79 2.74 -0.77
C MET A 126 4.02 1.91 -2.03
N SER A 127 5.18 1.25 -2.13
CA SER A 127 5.43 0.14 -3.05
C SER A 127 5.90 -1.09 -2.27
N LEU A 128 5.47 -2.25 -2.73
CA LEU A 128 5.88 -3.55 -2.22
C LEU A 128 6.27 -4.42 -3.40
N LYS A 129 7.42 -5.07 -3.28
CA LYS A 129 7.94 -5.99 -4.29
C LYS A 129 8.49 -7.25 -3.63
N ILE A 130 8.07 -8.41 -4.09
CA ILE A 130 8.70 -9.69 -3.79
C ILE A 130 9.57 -10.05 -4.98
N GLN A 131 10.87 -10.23 -4.74
CA GLN A 131 11.81 -10.66 -5.77
C GLN A 131 12.96 -11.42 -5.12
N ASP A 132 13.34 -12.56 -5.71
CA ASP A 132 14.48 -13.37 -5.26
C ASP A 132 14.38 -13.76 -3.77
N GLY A 133 13.18 -14.13 -3.31
CA GLY A 133 12.92 -14.49 -1.92
C GLY A 133 12.96 -13.33 -0.92
N ILE A 134 12.99 -12.08 -1.39
CA ILE A 134 13.06 -10.88 -0.55
C ILE A 134 11.82 -10.01 -0.73
N LEU A 135 11.16 -9.68 0.38
CA LEU A 135 10.13 -8.65 0.47
C LEU A 135 10.79 -7.28 0.60
N LYS A 136 10.62 -6.44 -0.42
CA LYS A 136 11.05 -5.04 -0.42
C LYS A 136 9.85 -4.14 -0.24
N VAL A 137 9.91 -3.22 0.71
CA VAL A 137 8.86 -2.21 0.93
C VAL A 137 9.51 -0.83 0.91
N GLN A 138 8.92 0.07 0.15
CA GLN A 138 9.21 1.50 0.23
C GLN A 138 7.94 2.25 0.57
N ALA A 139 8.01 3.19 1.50
CA ALA A 139 6.87 4.04 1.82
C ALA A 139 7.32 5.47 2.10
N SER A 140 6.46 6.43 1.78
CA SER A 140 6.74 7.82 2.04
C SER A 140 5.48 8.60 2.41
N LYS A 141 5.68 9.63 3.23
CA LYS A 141 4.66 10.62 3.56
C LYS A 141 5.02 11.94 2.89
N ARG A 142 4.03 12.62 2.32
CA ARG A 142 4.22 13.98 1.79
C ARG A 142 4.80 14.91 2.86
N VAL A 143 5.85 15.64 2.48
CA VAL A 143 6.38 16.75 3.26
C VAL A 143 5.59 18.00 2.86
N LEU A 144 4.90 18.61 3.83
CA LEU A 144 4.20 19.89 3.67
C LEU A 144 5.18 21.05 3.85
#